data_AF-A0A645F3F1-F1
#
_entry.id   AF-A0A645F3F1-F1
#
_cell.length_a   1.000
_cell.length_b   1.000
_cell.length_c   1.000
_cell.angle_alpha   90.00
_cell.angle_beta   90.00
_cell.angle_gamma   90.00
#
_symmetry.space_group_name_H-M   'P 1'
#
loop_
_entity.id
_entity.type
_entity.pdbx_description
1 polymer ?
#
loop_
_entity_poly.entity_id
_entity_poly.type
_entity_poly.pdbx_seq_one_letter_code
_entity_poly.pdbx_strand_id
1 'polypeptide(L)'
;MLVTALADHLNVDVPDLPIAVTAPEWMEQKATIDGVFAVAYGAYTHLSPVPFITGAPELVDLLTNKVEGVTGGKVALGDDPVQVAKDIEAHINSKRKAMGLS
;
A
#
# COMPACT_ATOMS: atom_id res chain seq x y z
N MET A 1 5.26 -3.44 14.33
CA MET A 1 5.58 -4.51 15.30
C MET A 1 5.14 -5.89 14.81
N LEU A 2 3.84 -6.18 14.62
CA LEU A 2 3.41 -7.51 14.15
C LEU A 2 3.95 -7.87 12.75
N VAL A 3 3.77 -6.97 11.77
CA VAL A 3 4.23 -7.21 10.39
C VAL A 3 5.74 -7.45 10.34
N THR A 4 6.53 -6.64 11.05
CA THR A 4 7.99 -6.79 11.14
C THR A 4 8.36 -8.16 11.72
N ALA A 5 7.72 -8.56 12.82
CA ALA A 5 7.99 -9.85 13.45
C ALA A 5 7.66 -11.04 12.54
N LEU A 6 6.63 -10.91 11.69
CA LEU A 6 6.31 -11.92 10.68
C LEU A 6 7.35 -11.96 9.55
N ALA A 7 7.80 -10.80 9.07
CA ALA A 7 8.86 -10.69 8.07
C ALA A 7 10.15 -11.36 8.58
N ASP A 8 10.55 -11.04 9.82
CA ASP A 8 11.70 -11.63 10.50
C ASP A 8 11.56 -13.17 10.64
N HIS A 9 10.39 -13.64 11.06
CA HIS A 9 10.12 -15.07 11.22
C HIS A 9 10.19 -15.85 9.91
N LEU A 10 9.75 -15.23 8.80
CA LEU A 10 9.75 -15.82 7.47
C LEU A 10 11.03 -15.56 6.69
N ASN A 11 11.97 -14.78 7.24
CA ASN A 11 13.22 -14.36 6.61
C ASN A 11 13.00 -13.71 5.23
N VAL A 12 12.05 -12.77 5.18
CA VAL A 12 11.73 -11.92 4.01
C VAL A 12 11.66 -10.46 4.45
N ASP A 13 11.58 -9.52 3.51
CA ASP A 13 11.33 -8.11 3.84
C ASP A 13 9.81 -7.83 3.89
N VAL A 14 9.41 -6.71 4.49
CA VAL A 14 7.99 -6.31 4.60
C VAL A 14 7.28 -6.22 3.24
N PRO A 15 7.89 -5.67 2.17
CA PRO A 15 7.25 -5.62 0.85
C PRO A 15 6.94 -6.99 0.24
N ASP A 16 7.57 -8.07 0.71
CA ASP A 16 7.32 -9.42 0.21
C ASP A 16 6.05 -10.03 0.81
N LEU A 17 5.61 -9.51 1.96
CA LEU A 17 4.46 -10.03 2.67
C LEU A 17 3.14 -9.73 1.94
N PRO A 18 2.14 -10.63 2.02
CA PRO A 18 0.85 -10.46 1.36
C PRO A 18 -0.08 -9.62 2.23
N ILE A 19 0.28 -8.35 2.42
CA ILE A 19 -0.45 -7.38 3.24
C ILE A 19 -0.84 -6.14 2.43
N ALA A 20 -1.86 -5.43 2.90
CA ALA A 20 -2.25 -4.14 2.38
C ALA A 20 -2.77 -3.26 3.52
N VAL A 21 -2.70 -1.95 3.34
CA VAL A 21 -3.29 -0.94 4.22
C VAL A 21 -4.40 -0.22 3.45
N THR A 22 -5.50 0.09 4.12
CA THR A 22 -6.59 0.87 3.55
C THR A 22 -7.05 1.93 4.54
N ALA A 23 -7.13 3.17 4.07
CA ALA A 23 -7.80 4.27 4.75
C ALA A 23 -8.93 4.76 3.81
N PRO A 24 -10.09 4.07 3.81
CA PRO A 24 -11.15 4.28 2.81
C PRO A 24 -11.98 5.54 3.05
N GLU A 25 -11.89 6.15 4.23
CA GLU A 25 -12.64 7.34 4.61
C GLU A 25 -11.77 8.25 5.50
N TRP A 26 -10.52 8.51 5.10
CA TRP A 26 -9.62 9.32 5.93
C TRP A 26 -10.04 10.80 5.92
N MET A 27 -9.92 11.46 7.08
CA MET A 27 -10.41 12.83 7.27
C MET A 27 -9.36 13.79 7.84
N GLU A 28 -8.38 13.28 8.58
CA GLU A 28 -7.43 14.08 9.35
C GLU A 28 -5.99 13.95 8.84
N GLN A 29 -5.18 14.97 9.11
CA GLN A 29 -3.75 14.99 8.74
C GLN A 29 -2.93 13.86 9.38
N LYS A 30 -3.40 13.27 10.48
CA LYS A 30 -2.73 12.11 11.07
C LYS A 30 -2.83 10.89 10.16
N ALA A 31 -3.99 10.67 9.52
CA ALA A 31 -4.19 9.57 8.60
C ALA A 31 -3.34 9.70 7.32
N THR A 32 -3.02 10.92 6.89
CA THR A 32 -2.09 11.10 5.76
C THR A 32 -0.65 10.74 6.15
N ILE A 33 -0.24 11.04 7.39
CA ILE A 33 1.07 10.62 7.92
C ILE A 33 1.13 9.10 8.01
N ASP A 34 0.08 8.44 8.50
CA ASP A 34 0.00 6.98 8.56
C ASP A 34 0.06 6.35 7.16
N GLY A 35 -0.60 6.96 6.17
CA GLY A 35 -0.52 6.55 4.77
C GLY A 35 0.90 6.66 4.19
N VAL A 36 1.59 7.77 4.44
CA VAL A 36 3.00 7.94 4.01
C VAL A 36 3.91 6.95 4.71
N PHE A 37 3.70 6.71 6.01
CA PHE A 37 4.43 5.69 6.75
C PHE A 37 4.20 4.30 6.14
N ALA A 38 2.95 3.93 5.82
CA ALA A 38 2.64 2.64 5.22
C ALA A 38 3.35 2.42 3.87
N VAL A 39 3.42 3.46 3.03
CA VAL A 39 4.19 3.41 1.77
C VAL A 39 5.69 3.25 2.04
N ALA A 40 6.25 4.02 2.97
CA ALA A 40 7.65 3.91 3.36
C ALA A 40 7.99 2.56 4.00
N TYR A 41 7.02 1.96 4.68
CA TYR A 41 7.09 0.65 5.31
C TYR A 41 6.95 -0.51 4.31
N GLY A 42 6.71 -0.22 3.02
CA GLY A 42 6.68 -1.23 1.97
C GLY A 42 5.29 -1.78 1.63
N ALA A 43 4.22 -1.17 2.15
CA ALA A 43 2.86 -1.66 1.95
C ALA A 43 2.16 -1.01 0.75
N TYR A 44 1.32 -1.81 0.08
CA TYR A 44 0.24 -1.28 -0.77
C TYR A 44 -0.76 -0.53 0.10
N THR A 45 -0.96 0.76 -0.19
CA THR A 45 -1.69 1.67 0.70
C THR A 45 -2.82 2.36 -0.07
N HIS A 46 -4.04 1.86 0.12
CA HIS A 46 -5.24 2.47 -0.44
C HIS A 46 -5.67 3.69 0.38
N LEU A 47 -5.97 4.82 -0.30
CA LEU A 47 -6.46 6.05 0.31
C LEU A 47 -7.72 6.56 -0.43
N SER A 48 -8.80 6.77 0.32
CA SER A 48 -10.00 7.49 -0.13
C SER A 48 -10.54 8.41 0.99
N PRO A 49 -10.99 9.63 0.67
CA PRO A 49 -11.00 10.26 -0.65
C PRO A 49 -9.59 10.50 -1.20
N VAL A 50 -9.48 10.73 -2.51
CA VAL A 50 -8.19 10.99 -3.16
C VAL A 50 -7.48 12.16 -2.46
N PRO A 51 -6.21 12.00 -2.03
CA PRO A 51 -5.45 13.09 -1.42
C PRO A 51 -5.30 14.29 -2.35
N PHE A 52 -5.11 15.47 -1.77
CA PHE A 52 -4.98 16.75 -2.48
C PHE A 52 -3.64 16.91 -3.23
N ILE A 53 -3.29 15.93 -4.07
CA ILE A 53 -2.03 15.81 -4.82
C ILE A 53 -2.23 15.80 -6.34
N THR A 54 -3.49 15.75 -6.81
CA THR A 54 -3.84 15.56 -8.24
C THR A 54 -3.35 16.68 -9.16
N GLY A 55 -3.03 17.86 -8.62
CA GLY A 55 -2.44 18.97 -9.38
C GLY A 55 -0.94 18.81 -9.67
N ALA A 56 -0.27 17.79 -9.14
CA ALA A 56 1.16 17.56 -9.28
C ALA A 56 1.42 16.19 -9.95
N PRO A 57 1.42 16.10 -11.30
CA PRO A 57 1.48 14.81 -12.01
C PRO A 57 2.75 14.00 -11.68
N GLU A 58 3.90 14.65 -11.54
CA GLU A 58 5.14 13.96 -11.13
C GLU A 58 5.07 13.42 -9.71
N LEU A 59 4.35 14.10 -8.81
CA LEU A 59 4.14 13.62 -7.44
C LEU A 59 3.17 12.44 -7.42
N VAL A 60 2.10 12.51 -8.23
CA VAL A 60 1.16 11.40 -8.38
C VAL A 60 1.91 10.17 -8.88
N ASP A 61 2.66 10.30 -9.97
CA ASP A 61 3.45 9.18 -10.54
C ASP A 61 4.53 8.68 -9.57
N LEU A 62 5.16 9.58 -8.80
CA LEU A 62 6.07 9.19 -7.74
C LEU A 62 5.36 8.27 -6.74
N LEU A 63 4.22 8.70 -6.20
CA LEU A 63 3.54 8.01 -5.11
C LEU A 63 2.79 6.74 -5.55
N THR A 64 2.30 6.68 -6.79
CA THR A 64 1.52 5.54 -7.28
C THR A 64 2.38 4.50 -8.01
N ASN A 65 3.53 4.90 -8.58
CA ASN A 65 4.36 4.02 -9.40
C ASN A 65 5.83 4.01 -8.98
N LYS A 66 6.55 5.14 -9.05
CA LYS A 66 8.03 5.13 -8.93
C LYS A 66 8.51 4.75 -7.52
N VAL A 67 7.74 5.09 -6.49
CA VAL A 67 8.10 4.81 -5.08
C VAL A 67 8.18 3.30 -4.79
N GLU A 68 7.46 2.46 -5.54
CA GLU A 68 7.52 1.00 -5.39
C GLU A 68 8.94 0.47 -5.65
N GLY A 69 9.70 1.11 -6.55
CA GLY A 69 11.11 0.76 -6.80
C GLY A 69 12.09 1.21 -5.70
N VAL A 70 11.63 2.01 -4.74
CA VAL A 70 12.43 2.53 -3.63
C VAL A 70 12.09 1.83 -2.31
N THR A 71 10.79 1.68 -2.02
CA THR A 71 10.32 1.15 -0.73
C THR A 71 9.59 -0.18 -0.85
N GLY A 72 9.19 -0.59 -2.06
CA GLY A 72 8.28 -1.73 -2.29
C GLY A 72 6.80 -1.45 -2.00
N GLY A 73 6.48 -0.31 -1.38
CA GLY A 73 5.12 0.16 -1.14
C GLY A 73 4.66 1.15 -2.20
N LYS A 74 3.36 1.45 -2.25
CA LYS A 74 2.78 2.46 -3.14
C LYS A 74 1.41 2.92 -2.69
N VAL A 75 1.00 4.09 -3.18
CA VAL A 75 -0.35 4.61 -3.02
C VAL A 75 -1.27 4.00 -4.08
N ALA A 76 -2.43 3.53 -3.63
CA ALA A 76 -3.55 3.17 -4.46
C ALA A 76 -4.74 4.10 -4.20
N LEU A 77 -5.45 4.47 -5.27
CA LEU A 77 -6.56 5.41 -5.22
C LEU A 77 -7.82 4.74 -5.76
N GLY A 78 -8.97 5.04 -5.17
CA GLY A 78 -10.27 4.58 -5.66
C GLY A 78 -11.38 4.83 -4.65
N ASP A 79 -12.56 5.24 -5.14
CA ASP A 79 -13.71 5.53 -4.26
C ASP A 79 -14.79 4.43 -4.29
N ASP A 80 -14.70 3.47 -5.22
CA ASP A 80 -15.60 2.31 -5.25
C ASP A 80 -15.08 1.20 -4.31
N PRO A 81 -15.72 0.96 -3.16
CA PRO A 81 -15.24 -0.02 -2.18
C PRO A 81 -15.19 -1.44 -2.74
N VAL A 82 -16.05 -1.80 -3.70
CA VAL A 82 -16.04 -3.14 -4.31
C VAL A 82 -14.80 -3.30 -5.19
N GLN A 83 -14.47 -2.28 -5.97
CA GLN A 83 -13.25 -2.31 -6.80
C GLN A 83 -11.99 -2.30 -5.93
N VAL A 84 -11.96 -1.45 -4.89
CA VAL A 84 -10.84 -1.39 -3.94
C VAL A 84 -10.60 -2.74 -3.26
N ALA A 85 -11.65 -3.44 -2.85
CA ALA A 85 -11.52 -4.77 -2.26
C ALA A 85 -10.91 -5.78 -3.25
N LYS A 86 -11.34 -5.75 -4.52
CA LYS A 86 -10.77 -6.60 -5.58
C LYS A 86 -9.30 -6.28 -5.84
N ASP A 87 -8.93 -5.01 -5.83
CA ASP A 87 -7.55 -4.59 -6.08
C ASP A 87 -6.62 -4.99 -4.92
N ILE A 88 -7.09 -4.84 -3.67
CA ILE A 88 -6.39 -5.34 -2.48
C ILE A 88 -6.24 -6.86 -2.53
N GLU A 89 -7.31 -7.59 -2.86
CA GLU A 89 -7.26 -9.05 -3.01
C GLU A 89 -6.26 -9.46 -4.11
N ALA A 90 -6.28 -8.79 -5.27
CA ALA A 90 -5.36 -9.05 -6.35
C ALA A 90 -3.90 -8.80 -5.92
N HIS A 91 -3.64 -7.72 -5.18
CA HIS A 91 -2.33 -7.42 -4.62
C HIS A 91 -1.85 -8.54 -3.67
N ILE A 92 -2.67 -8.89 -2.67
CA ILE A 92 -2.36 -9.95 -1.70
C ILE A 92 -2.10 -11.28 -2.41
N ASN A 93 -2.94 -11.66 -3.37
CA ASN A 93 -2.79 -12.90 -4.13
C ASN A 93 -1.52 -12.90 -5.00
N SER A 94 -1.11 -11.74 -5.54
CA SER A 94 0.16 -11.63 -6.27
C SER A 94 1.37 -11.90 -5.38
N LYS A 95 1.37 -11.35 -4.15
CA LYS A 95 2.42 -11.57 -3.15
C LYS A 95 2.44 -13.01 -2.65
N ARG A 96 1.27 -13.60 -2.38
CA ARG A 96 1.14 -15.04 -2.06
C ARG A 96 1.79 -15.92 -3.11
N LYS A 97 1.50 -15.68 -4.40
CA LYS A 97 2.10 -16.42 -5.51
C LYS A 97 3.62 -16.25 -5.57
N ALA A 98 4.12 -15.02 -5.36
CA ALA A 98 5.56 -14.75 -5.32
C ALA A 98 6.27 -15.51 -4.18
N MET A 99 5.57 -15.74 -3.07
CA MET A 99 6.03 -16.56 -1.94
C MET A 99 5.82 -18.07 -2.13
N GLY A 100 5.30 -18.53 -3.28
CA GLY A 100 5.02 -19.94 -3.54
C GLY A 100 3.77 -20.50 -2.85
N LEU A 101 2.84 -19.61 -2.45
CA LEU A 101 1.57 -19.99 -1.81
C LEU A 101 0.43 -20.01 -2.84
N SER A 102 -0.49 -20.97 -2.70
CA SER A 102 -1.68 -21.13 -3.55
C SER A 102 -2.81 -20.19 -3.19
#